data_AF-A0A9Q5NB78-F1
#
_entry.id   AF-A0A9Q5NB78-F1
#
_cell.length_a   1.000
_cell.length_b   1.000
_cell.length_c   1.000
_cell.angle_alpha   90.00
_cell.angle_beta   90.00
_cell.angle_gamma   90.00
#
_symmetry.space_group_name_H-M   'P 1'
#
loop_
_entity.id
_entity.type
_entity.pdbx_description
1 polymer ?
#
loop_
_entity_poly.entity_id
_entity_poly.type
_entity_poly.pdbx_seq_one_letter_code
_entity_poly.pdbx_strand_id
1 'polypeptide(L)'
;MLAIRFPIFNHFEAALRRISRTLSVLPYSRVQVRYYTFLGTGTAGGGYSNRGLGISKEGYKMTTNNAPAKIKIDVTSEEILIIFPPQDSICPFCFIGKRKLDRAIEIAKERGMNAEFGVEFHPFLLDPTLREDEPEDKRERYHRKFGKERFEGMEKMMIQRGKQVGINFSYGGKVRQTTDSHRLLALAYEKGGQTMQSNLVEKLFSGYFEREQDVGDRDFLSAQAVAVGLFPNEDETKSWLASDAKRKEVQQGIMKAQAMGISGVPFFVFNNKFAISGAEEPELFVQVFERVCGQAAA
;
A
#
# COMPACT_ATOMS: atom_id res chain seq x y z
N MET A 1 29.47 34.88 -34.26
CA MET A 1 30.60 35.17 -33.36
C MET A 1 30.16 34.76 -31.96
N LEU A 2 30.96 33.89 -31.33
CA LEU A 2 30.77 33.19 -30.04
C LEU A 2 29.61 32.19 -29.91
N ALA A 3 30.01 30.92 -29.98
CA ALA A 3 29.26 29.73 -29.60
C ALA A 3 29.47 29.42 -28.12
N ILE A 4 28.43 28.94 -27.45
CA ILE A 4 28.58 28.14 -26.22
C ILE A 4 27.77 26.85 -26.44
N ARG A 5 28.49 25.75 -26.66
CA ARG A 5 28.01 24.37 -26.67
C ARG A 5 28.09 23.84 -25.24
N PHE A 6 27.02 23.20 -24.75
CA PHE A 6 27.13 22.13 -23.76
C PHE A 6 26.35 20.91 -24.27
N PRO A 7 26.96 19.71 -24.32
CA PRO A 7 26.35 18.48 -24.79
C PRO A 7 25.67 17.73 -23.63
N ILE A 8 24.98 16.64 -23.96
CA ILE A 8 24.34 15.64 -23.07
C ILE A 8 22.85 15.92 -22.84
N PHE A 9 21.99 15.47 -23.76
CA PHE A 9 20.70 14.80 -23.45
C PHE A 9 20.09 14.23 -24.76
N ASN A 10 20.87 13.45 -25.52
CA ASN A 10 20.38 12.71 -26.68
C ASN A 10 20.63 11.19 -26.57
N HIS A 11 20.80 10.66 -25.35
CA HIS A 11 21.00 9.22 -25.09
C HIS A 11 19.98 8.59 -24.13
N PHE A 12 18.94 9.32 -23.70
CA PHE A 12 17.98 8.78 -22.73
C PHE A 12 16.78 8.02 -23.36
N GLU A 13 16.37 8.36 -24.58
CA GLU A 13 15.25 7.65 -25.23
C GLU A 13 15.60 6.27 -25.78
N ALA A 14 16.85 6.04 -26.20
CA ALA A 14 17.27 4.74 -26.73
C ALA A 14 17.53 3.70 -25.63
N ALA A 15 17.89 4.13 -24.41
CA ALA A 15 18.15 3.25 -23.27
C ALA A 15 16.86 2.72 -22.61
N LEU A 16 15.78 3.51 -22.63
CA LEU A 16 14.52 3.14 -21.98
C LEU A 16 13.72 2.05 -22.74
N ARG A 17 13.90 1.92 -24.06
CA ARG A 17 13.30 0.83 -24.84
C ARG A 17 13.98 -0.53 -24.61
N ARG A 18 15.19 -0.58 -24.05
CA ARG A 18 15.94 -1.82 -23.79
C ARG A 18 15.85 -2.32 -22.34
N ILE A 19 15.32 -1.50 -21.41
CA ILE A 19 15.20 -1.83 -19.97
C ILE A 19 13.75 -2.21 -19.57
N SER A 20 12.79 -2.08 -20.48
CA SER A 20 11.34 -2.28 -20.23
C SER A 20 10.87 -3.74 -20.02
N ARG A 21 11.75 -4.72 -19.77
CA ARG A 21 11.32 -6.12 -19.61
C ARG A 21 11.79 -6.84 -18.34
N THR A 22 12.43 -6.17 -17.38
CA THR A 22 13.06 -6.93 -16.26
C THR A 22 12.99 -6.27 -14.87
N LEU A 23 12.21 -5.22 -14.64
CA LEU A 23 12.25 -4.46 -13.37
C LEU A 23 10.91 -4.31 -12.61
N SER A 24 9.85 -5.04 -12.98
CA SER A 24 8.54 -4.88 -12.35
C SER A 24 8.33 -5.65 -11.04
N VAL A 25 9.23 -6.59 -10.70
CA VAL A 25 9.17 -7.38 -9.47
C VAL A 25 10.54 -7.40 -8.81
N LEU A 26 10.65 -6.84 -7.61
CA LEU A 26 11.90 -6.81 -6.84
C LEU A 26 11.83 -7.78 -5.66
N PRO A 27 12.87 -8.62 -5.43
CA PRO A 27 13.00 -9.37 -4.18
C PRO A 27 13.27 -8.39 -3.03
N TYR A 28 12.46 -8.45 -1.97
CA TYR A 28 12.49 -7.51 -0.85
C TYR A 28 13.79 -7.59 -0.02
N SER A 29 14.61 -8.61 -0.22
CA SER A 29 15.89 -8.81 0.50
C SER A 29 16.96 -7.73 0.27
N ARG A 30 16.73 -6.77 -0.63
CA ARG A 30 17.58 -5.57 -0.80
C ARG A 30 17.18 -4.38 0.07
N VAL A 31 16.15 -4.50 0.91
CA VAL A 31 15.74 -3.50 1.89
C VAL A 31 15.88 -4.12 3.28
N GLN A 32 17.01 -3.86 3.96
CA GLN A 32 17.22 -4.34 5.33
C GLN A 32 16.30 -3.60 6.29
N VAL A 33 15.30 -4.29 6.84
CA VAL A 33 14.56 -3.83 8.02
C VAL A 33 14.75 -4.88 9.12
N ARG A 34 15.46 -4.50 10.19
CA ARG A 34 15.52 -5.28 11.43
C ARG A 34 14.24 -5.02 12.22
N TYR A 35 13.47 -6.07 12.51
CA TYR A 35 12.38 -5.99 13.47
C TYR A 35 12.96 -5.96 14.89
N TYR A 36 12.52 -5.00 15.70
CA TYR A 36 12.54 -5.13 17.16
C TYR A 36 11.13 -5.55 17.59
N THR A 37 11.00 -6.78 18.06
CA THR A 37 9.82 -7.26 18.78
C THR A 37 9.82 -6.59 20.16
N PHE A 38 8.86 -5.71 20.41
CA PHE A 38 8.60 -5.18 21.75
C PHE A 38 7.70 -6.19 22.48
N LEU A 39 8.30 -7.17 23.14
CA LEU A 39 7.62 -7.98 24.15
C LEU A 39 7.84 -7.28 25.49
N GLY A 40 6.75 -6.80 26.07
CA GLY A 40 6.74 -6.20 27.40
C GLY A 40 7.30 -7.19 28.43
N THR A 41 8.20 -6.70 29.27
CA THR A 41 8.61 -7.41 30.48
C THR A 41 8.11 -6.63 31.68
N GLY A 42 7.21 -7.28 32.42
CA GLY A 42 6.76 -6.85 33.73
C GLY A 42 7.91 -6.90 34.74
N THR A 43 7.90 -5.95 35.65
CA THR A 43 8.81 -5.86 36.79
C THR A 43 8.21 -6.54 38.02
N ALA A 44 8.86 -7.61 38.48
CA ALA A 44 8.97 -8.13 39.86
C ALA A 44 9.39 -9.61 39.72
N GLY A 45 10.58 -10.08 40.12
CA GLY A 45 11.22 -9.94 41.42
C GLY A 45 11.23 -11.31 42.09
N GLY A 46 12.38 -12.00 42.12
CA GLY A 46 12.54 -13.28 42.84
C GLY A 46 13.54 -14.24 42.18
N GLY A 47 14.70 -14.45 42.83
CA GLY A 47 15.77 -15.33 42.36
C GLY A 47 15.55 -16.82 42.65
N TYR A 48 16.45 -17.69 42.16
CA TYR A 48 17.10 -18.79 42.90
C TYR A 48 18.00 -19.66 41.98
N SER A 49 19.28 -19.72 42.38
CA SER A 49 20.30 -20.79 42.29
C SER A 49 20.43 -21.78 41.12
N ASN A 50 21.64 -21.81 40.55
CA ASN A 50 22.30 -22.95 39.90
C ASN A 50 22.68 -24.06 40.89
N ARG A 51 22.40 -25.34 40.55
CA ARG A 51 23.07 -26.60 40.98
C ARG A 51 22.56 -27.73 40.07
N GLY A 52 23.38 -28.29 39.15
CA GLY A 52 24.12 -29.57 39.29
C GLY A 52 23.18 -30.78 39.03
N LEU A 53 23.33 -31.68 38.06
CA LEU A 53 24.37 -32.70 37.76
C LEU A 53 23.74 -33.57 36.62
N GLY A 54 24.44 -34.04 35.60
CA GLY A 54 25.23 -35.28 35.64
C GLY A 54 25.15 -36.00 34.27
N ILE A 55 26.25 -36.66 33.90
CA ILE A 55 26.54 -37.26 32.59
C ILE A 55 26.12 -38.74 32.59
N SER A 56 25.62 -39.28 31.48
CA SER A 56 26.01 -40.64 31.05
C SER A 56 26.03 -40.79 29.53
N LYS A 57 27.09 -41.45 29.04
CA LYS A 57 27.32 -41.87 27.65
C LYS A 57 26.94 -43.34 27.54
N GLU A 58 26.03 -43.67 26.62
CA GLU A 58 25.81 -44.99 26.00
C GLU A 58 24.88 -44.69 24.80
N GLY A 59 25.34 -44.71 23.55
CA GLY A 59 25.60 -45.93 22.80
C GLY A 59 24.36 -46.36 22.02
N TYR A 60 24.05 -45.74 20.87
CA TYR A 60 23.13 -46.36 19.90
C TYR A 60 23.54 -46.13 18.44
N LYS A 61 23.61 -47.25 17.73
CA LYS A 61 24.05 -47.45 16.35
C LYS A 61 23.07 -46.83 15.35
N MET A 62 23.62 -46.26 14.28
CA MET A 62 22.87 -45.95 13.05
C MET A 62 22.47 -47.24 12.35
N THR A 63 21.18 -47.54 12.30
CA THR A 63 20.61 -48.51 11.36
C THR A 63 19.83 -47.74 10.31
N THR A 64 20.40 -47.60 9.11
CA THR A 64 19.68 -47.14 7.92
C THR A 64 18.84 -48.31 7.40
N ASN A 65 17.54 -48.26 7.64
CA ASN A 65 16.52 -48.91 6.82
C ASN A 65 15.15 -48.47 7.31
N ASN A 66 14.50 -47.59 6.56
CA ASN A 66 13.07 -47.67 6.29
C ASN A 66 12.70 -46.74 5.14
N ALA A 67 11.86 -47.26 4.25
CA ALA A 67 11.33 -46.65 3.03
C ALA A 67 10.90 -45.18 3.22
N PRO A 68 10.88 -44.36 2.15
CA PRO A 68 10.42 -42.97 2.26
C PRO A 68 9.00 -42.99 2.80
N ALA A 69 8.84 -42.54 4.05
CA ALA A 69 7.53 -42.23 4.60
C ALA A 69 6.94 -41.19 3.64
N LYS A 70 5.87 -41.55 2.93
CA LYS A 70 5.03 -40.58 2.25
C LYS A 70 4.45 -39.70 3.34
N ILE A 71 5.11 -38.60 3.64
CA ILE A 71 4.55 -37.51 4.42
C ILE A 71 3.35 -37.04 3.58
N LYS A 72 2.15 -37.44 4.00
CA LYS A 72 0.94 -36.72 3.58
C LYS A 72 1.07 -35.34 4.19
N ILE A 73 1.52 -34.39 3.37
CA ILE A 73 1.32 -32.98 3.66
C ILE A 73 -0.18 -32.78 3.42
N ASP A 74 -0.97 -32.77 4.50
CA ASP A 74 -2.30 -32.17 4.42
C ASP A 74 -2.06 -30.68 4.14
N VAL A 75 -2.25 -30.28 2.88
CA VAL A 75 -2.24 -28.88 2.47
C VAL A 75 -3.59 -28.29 2.89
N THR A 76 -3.73 -28.01 4.18
CA THR A 76 -4.86 -27.26 4.74
C THR A 76 -4.46 -25.88 5.23
N SER A 77 -3.22 -25.44 4.98
CA SER A 77 -2.85 -24.05 5.25
C SER A 77 -3.41 -23.15 4.15
N GLU A 78 -4.52 -22.48 4.45
CA GLU A 78 -4.90 -21.25 3.75
C GLU A 78 -3.69 -20.29 3.83
N GLU A 79 -3.04 -20.02 2.71
CA GLU A 79 -1.93 -19.08 2.70
C GLU A 79 -2.49 -17.67 2.75
N ILE A 80 -2.19 -16.95 3.83
CA ILE A 80 -2.58 -15.55 3.98
C ILE A 80 -1.58 -14.69 3.19
N LEU A 81 -2.11 -13.97 2.21
CA LEU A 81 -1.39 -12.98 1.44
C LEU A 81 -1.63 -11.58 2.02
N ILE A 82 -0.69 -11.10 2.83
CA ILE A 82 -0.71 -9.75 3.41
C ILE A 82 -0.13 -8.78 2.38
N ILE A 83 -0.94 -7.78 2.03
CA ILE A 83 -0.62 -6.73 1.07
C ILE A 83 -0.61 -5.41 1.83
N PHE A 84 0.55 -4.76 1.84
CA PHE A 84 0.78 -3.44 2.43
C PHE A 84 0.85 -2.41 1.28
N PRO A 85 -0.26 -1.73 0.95
CA PRO A 85 -0.26 -0.63 -0.01
C PRO A 85 -0.15 0.76 0.62
N PRO A 86 1.05 1.39 0.64
CA PRO A 86 1.18 2.83 0.81
C PRO A 86 0.48 3.56 -0.32
N GLN A 87 -0.39 4.49 0.05
CA GLN A 87 -1.18 5.25 -0.90
C GLN A 87 -1.48 6.65 -0.35
N ASP A 88 -1.91 7.53 -1.25
CA ASP A 88 -2.42 8.84 -0.89
C ASP A 88 -3.74 9.11 -1.60
N SER A 89 -4.72 9.68 -0.88
CA SER A 89 -6.08 9.94 -1.38
C SER A 89 -6.12 10.89 -2.58
N ILE A 90 -5.05 11.66 -2.79
CA ILE A 90 -4.88 12.59 -3.93
C ILE A 90 -4.03 12.03 -5.07
N CYS A 91 -3.58 10.77 -5.00
CA CYS A 91 -2.80 10.13 -6.06
C CYS A 91 -3.70 9.35 -7.05
N PRO A 92 -3.81 9.77 -8.33
CA PRO A 92 -4.71 9.13 -9.28
C PRO A 92 -4.23 7.72 -9.68
N PHE A 93 -2.93 7.46 -9.64
CA PHE A 93 -2.40 6.11 -9.84
C PHE A 93 -2.74 5.18 -8.67
N CYS A 94 -2.90 5.68 -7.44
CA CYS A 94 -3.35 4.85 -6.32
C CYS A 94 -4.78 4.35 -6.53
N PHE A 95 -5.64 5.19 -7.12
CA PHE A 95 -7.00 4.77 -7.45
C PHE A 95 -7.02 3.68 -8.53
N ILE A 96 -6.26 3.87 -9.61
CA ILE A 96 -6.09 2.83 -10.66
C ILE A 96 -5.49 1.56 -10.05
N GLY A 97 -4.44 1.69 -9.24
CA GLY A 97 -3.74 0.57 -8.60
C GLY A 97 -4.66 -0.23 -7.69
N LYS A 98 -5.53 0.43 -6.92
CA LYS A 98 -6.57 -0.25 -6.12
C LYS A 98 -7.48 -1.09 -7.01
N ARG A 99 -8.08 -0.50 -8.05
CA ARG A 99 -9.01 -1.23 -8.95
C ARG A 99 -8.33 -2.40 -9.64
N LYS A 100 -7.05 -2.27 -10.01
CA LYS A 100 -6.27 -3.36 -10.60
C LYS A 100 -5.92 -4.45 -9.58
N LEU A 101 -5.60 -4.08 -8.34
CA LEU A 101 -5.41 -5.06 -7.25
C LEU A 101 -6.71 -5.82 -6.96
N ASP A 102 -7.83 -5.12 -6.85
CA ASP A 102 -9.15 -5.73 -6.63
C ASP A 102 -9.45 -6.74 -7.75
N ARG A 103 -9.24 -6.34 -9.02
CA ARG A 103 -9.42 -7.24 -10.17
C ARG A 103 -8.46 -8.43 -10.14
N ALA A 104 -7.20 -8.23 -9.72
CA ALA A 104 -6.25 -9.33 -9.59
C ALA A 104 -6.68 -10.36 -8.55
N ILE A 105 -7.22 -9.90 -7.41
CA ILE A 105 -7.76 -10.76 -6.35
C ILE A 105 -8.96 -11.56 -6.88
N GLU A 106 -9.85 -10.94 -7.65
CA GLU A 106 -10.95 -11.64 -8.33
C GLU A 106 -10.44 -12.71 -9.29
N ILE A 107 -9.49 -12.37 -10.18
CA ILE A 107 -8.89 -13.32 -11.13
C ILE A 107 -8.26 -14.50 -10.39
N ALA A 108 -7.55 -14.26 -9.29
CA ALA A 108 -6.93 -15.32 -8.50
C ALA A 108 -7.98 -16.28 -7.92
N LYS A 109 -9.09 -15.74 -7.39
CA LYS A 109 -10.24 -16.53 -6.91
C LYS A 109 -10.92 -17.31 -8.03
N GLU A 110 -11.15 -16.68 -9.19
CA GLU A 110 -11.71 -17.30 -10.40
C GLU A 110 -10.84 -18.48 -10.88
N ARG A 111 -9.51 -18.40 -10.70
CA ARG A 111 -8.54 -19.45 -11.00
C ARG A 111 -8.43 -20.54 -9.93
N GLY A 112 -9.22 -20.47 -8.86
CA GLY A 112 -9.21 -21.47 -7.79
C GLY A 112 -8.03 -21.34 -6.83
N MET A 113 -7.38 -20.18 -6.75
CA MET A 113 -6.34 -19.92 -5.76
C MET A 113 -6.95 -19.99 -4.35
N ASN A 114 -6.53 -20.98 -3.56
CA ASN A 114 -6.94 -21.14 -2.17
C ASN A 114 -6.04 -20.28 -1.24
N ALA A 115 -6.22 -18.96 -1.30
CA ALA A 115 -5.50 -18.00 -0.49
C ALA A 115 -6.46 -16.96 0.12
N GLU A 116 -6.18 -16.56 1.36
CA GLU A 116 -6.85 -15.42 1.99
C GLU A 116 -6.07 -14.15 1.67
N PHE A 117 -6.76 -13.11 1.19
CA PHE A 117 -6.14 -11.83 0.86
C PHE A 117 -6.35 -10.83 1.98
N GLY A 118 -5.29 -10.54 2.72
CA GLY A 118 -5.23 -9.52 3.76
C GLY A 118 -4.73 -8.20 3.18
N VAL A 119 -5.57 -7.17 3.08
CA VAL A 119 -5.19 -5.86 2.52
C VAL A 119 -5.34 -4.76 3.57
N GLU A 120 -4.27 -4.03 3.85
CA GLU A 120 -4.30 -2.87 4.76
C GLU A 120 -3.67 -1.65 4.08
N PHE A 121 -4.47 -0.63 3.80
CA PHE A 121 -3.98 0.62 3.21
C PHE A 121 -3.23 1.46 4.23
N HIS A 122 -2.02 1.90 3.86
CA HIS A 122 -1.14 2.66 4.73
C HIS A 122 -0.90 4.08 4.22
N PRO A 123 -0.66 5.04 5.13
CA PRO A 123 -0.58 6.44 4.76
C PRO A 123 0.73 6.76 4.03
N PHE A 124 0.60 7.61 3.02
CA PHE A 124 1.68 8.29 2.33
C PHE A 124 1.23 9.72 2.02
N LEU A 125 2.15 10.68 2.08
CA LEU A 125 1.89 12.07 1.66
C LEU A 125 2.65 12.35 0.38
N LEU A 126 1.92 12.46 -0.72
CA LEU A 126 2.47 12.79 -2.03
C LEU A 126 2.98 14.24 -2.08
N ASP A 127 2.32 15.13 -1.34
CA ASP A 127 2.67 16.53 -1.27
C ASP A 127 2.55 17.05 0.18
N PRO A 128 3.62 16.92 0.99
CA PRO A 128 3.63 17.36 2.38
C PRO A 128 3.61 18.89 2.53
N THR A 129 3.67 19.64 1.43
CA THR A 129 3.61 21.12 1.44
C THR A 129 2.18 21.67 1.47
N LEU A 130 1.19 20.83 1.19
CA LEU A 130 -0.21 21.19 1.30
C LEU A 130 -0.58 21.52 2.76
N ARG A 131 -1.45 22.49 2.94
CA ARG A 131 -1.96 22.89 4.26
C ARG A 131 -3.24 22.12 4.59
N GLU A 132 -3.50 21.88 5.88
CA GLU A 132 -4.74 21.25 6.35
C GLU A 132 -5.93 22.24 6.33
N ASP A 133 -5.66 23.50 6.65
CA ASP A 133 -6.65 24.57 6.89
C ASP A 133 -6.97 25.41 5.64
N GLU A 134 -6.16 25.30 4.59
CA GLU A 134 -6.25 26.17 3.42
C GLU A 134 -6.29 25.34 2.13
N PRO A 135 -7.48 25.11 1.56
CA PRO A 135 -7.62 24.38 0.31
C PRO A 135 -7.18 25.23 -0.89
N GLU A 136 -6.39 24.66 -1.78
CA GLU A 136 -5.99 25.28 -3.05
C GLU A 136 -6.90 24.84 -4.20
N ASP A 137 -7.05 25.67 -5.23
CA ASP A 137 -7.62 25.21 -6.49
C ASP A 137 -6.73 24.15 -7.14
N LYS A 138 -7.31 22.98 -7.41
CA LYS A 138 -6.56 21.82 -7.89
C LYS A 138 -5.94 22.07 -9.27
N ARG A 139 -6.67 22.71 -10.19
CA ARG A 139 -6.16 23.00 -11.54
C ARG A 139 -5.07 24.05 -11.51
N GLU A 140 -5.29 25.14 -10.77
CA GLU A 140 -4.27 26.20 -10.64
C GLU A 140 -2.97 25.66 -10.03
N ARG A 141 -3.07 24.81 -8.99
CA ARG A 141 -1.91 24.16 -8.39
C ARG A 141 -1.17 23.28 -9.40
N TYR A 142 -1.88 22.47 -10.17
CA TYR A 142 -1.26 21.61 -11.19
C TYR A 142 -0.63 22.42 -12.33
N HIS A 143 -1.25 23.52 -12.76
CA HIS A 143 -0.63 24.44 -13.72
C HIS A 143 0.65 25.05 -13.18
N ARG A 144 0.68 25.47 -11.90
CA ARG A 144 1.88 25.99 -11.23
C ARG A 144 2.98 24.94 -11.13
N LYS A 145 2.62 23.69 -10.83
CA LYS A 145 3.55 22.57 -10.59
C LYS A 145 4.15 21.99 -11.87
N PHE A 146 3.33 21.84 -12.91
CA PHE A 146 3.73 21.12 -14.14
C PHE A 146 3.83 22.01 -15.38
N GLY A 147 3.22 23.20 -15.36
CA GLY A 147 2.94 24.00 -16.55
C GLY A 147 1.63 23.55 -17.21
N LYS A 148 0.88 24.51 -17.77
CA LYS A 148 -0.46 24.28 -18.34
C LYS A 148 -0.47 23.21 -19.43
N GLU A 149 0.35 23.36 -20.47
CA GLU A 149 0.39 22.45 -21.62
C GLU A 149 0.76 21.01 -21.21
N ARG A 150 1.77 20.88 -20.33
CA ARG A 150 2.19 19.58 -19.82
C ARG A 150 1.09 18.92 -18.98
N PHE A 151 0.41 19.70 -18.15
CA PHE A 151 -0.70 19.19 -17.34
C PHE A 151 -1.87 18.73 -18.21
N GLU A 152 -2.28 19.49 -19.22
CA GLU A 152 -3.35 19.09 -20.14
C GLU A 152 -3.02 17.78 -20.88
N GLY A 153 -1.75 17.56 -21.23
CA GLY A 153 -1.28 16.29 -21.78
C GLY A 153 -1.39 15.13 -20.78
N MET A 154 -0.97 15.36 -19.52
CA MET A 154 -1.10 14.38 -18.44
C MET A 154 -2.56 14.06 -18.12
N GLU A 155 -3.42 15.07 -18.07
CA GLU A 155 -4.86 14.96 -17.83
C GLU A 155 -5.51 14.04 -18.87
N LYS A 156 -5.28 14.29 -20.16
CA LYS A 156 -5.78 13.46 -21.26
C LYS A 156 -5.34 12.00 -21.13
N MET A 157 -4.06 11.78 -20.83
CA MET A 157 -3.50 10.44 -20.64
C MET A 157 -4.17 9.72 -19.45
N MET A 158 -4.33 10.43 -18.33
CA MET A 158 -4.94 9.84 -17.14
C MET A 158 -6.43 9.54 -17.32
N ILE A 159 -7.18 10.39 -18.02
CA ILE A 159 -8.59 10.11 -18.37
C ILE A 159 -8.68 8.83 -19.20
N GLN A 160 -7.80 8.64 -20.18
CA GLN A 160 -7.79 7.41 -20.99
C GLN A 160 -7.48 6.17 -20.15
N ARG A 161 -6.49 6.25 -19.24
CA ARG A 161 -6.16 5.14 -18.33
C ARG A 161 -7.28 4.84 -17.33
N GLY A 162 -7.91 5.88 -16.79
CA GLY A 162 -9.04 5.72 -15.86
C GLY A 162 -10.21 4.96 -16.49
N LYS A 163 -10.56 5.29 -17.74
CA LYS A 163 -11.63 4.61 -18.47
C LYS A 163 -11.42 3.09 -18.59
N GLN A 164 -10.18 2.64 -18.72
CA GLN A 164 -9.83 1.21 -18.82
C GLN A 164 -10.17 0.43 -17.54
N VAL A 165 -10.26 1.12 -16.40
CA VAL A 165 -10.60 0.54 -15.10
C VAL A 165 -11.90 1.12 -14.51
N GLY A 166 -12.73 1.74 -15.36
CA GLY A 166 -14.04 2.26 -14.99
C GLY A 166 -14.02 3.54 -14.13
N ILE A 167 -12.93 4.33 -14.18
CA ILE A 167 -12.80 5.60 -13.46
C ILE A 167 -13.04 6.78 -14.40
N ASN A 168 -13.96 7.66 -14.04
CA ASN A 168 -14.25 8.89 -14.78
C ASN A 168 -13.54 10.09 -14.15
N PHE A 169 -12.23 10.21 -14.42
CA PHE A 169 -11.43 11.29 -13.84
C PHE A 169 -11.94 12.70 -14.20
N SER A 170 -12.07 13.53 -13.18
CA SER A 170 -12.29 14.96 -13.22
C SER A 170 -11.24 15.70 -12.39
N TYR A 171 -10.76 16.81 -12.94
CA TYR A 171 -9.63 17.56 -12.39
C TYR A 171 -9.99 18.92 -11.81
N GLY A 172 -11.28 19.29 -11.71
CA GLY A 172 -11.73 20.46 -10.95
C GLY A 172 -11.83 20.23 -9.44
N GLY A 173 -12.34 21.19 -8.68
CA GLY A 173 -12.43 21.11 -7.22
C GLY A 173 -11.16 21.55 -6.49
N LYS A 174 -11.08 21.20 -5.20
CA LYS A 174 -10.03 21.66 -4.29
C LYS A 174 -9.08 20.54 -3.88
N VAL A 175 -7.88 20.93 -3.45
CA VAL A 175 -6.88 20.04 -2.88
C VAL A 175 -6.31 20.64 -1.60
N ARG A 176 -6.23 19.83 -0.54
CA ARG A 176 -5.57 20.15 0.71
C ARG A 176 -4.84 18.91 1.24
N GLN A 177 -4.16 19.05 2.36
CA GLN A 177 -3.40 17.97 2.97
C GLN A 177 -4.28 16.77 3.39
N THR A 178 -3.78 15.55 3.26
CA THR A 178 -4.56 14.30 3.37
C THR A 178 -4.42 13.57 4.71
N THR A 179 -3.90 14.21 5.76
CA THR A 179 -3.75 13.55 7.07
C THR A 179 -5.10 13.13 7.63
N ASP A 180 -6.14 13.98 7.53
CA ASP A 180 -7.47 13.65 8.05
C ASP A 180 -8.13 12.47 7.30
N SER A 181 -7.91 12.33 5.99
CA SER A 181 -8.36 11.14 5.26
C SER A 181 -7.63 9.89 5.74
N HIS A 182 -6.30 9.96 5.90
CA HIS A 182 -5.48 8.86 6.42
C HIS A 182 -5.84 8.46 7.85
N ARG A 183 -6.18 9.43 8.70
CA ARG A 183 -6.65 9.19 10.08
C ARG A 183 -7.93 8.36 10.07
N LEU A 184 -8.92 8.71 9.24
CA LEU A 184 -10.15 7.94 9.11
C LEU A 184 -9.90 6.54 8.54
N LEU A 185 -9.00 6.39 7.57
CA LEU A 185 -8.62 5.08 7.02
C LEU A 185 -7.97 4.17 8.08
N ALA A 186 -7.12 4.72 8.95
CA ALA A 186 -6.54 3.97 10.05
C ALA A 186 -7.61 3.54 11.07
N LEU A 187 -8.56 4.42 11.41
CA LEU A 187 -9.67 4.08 12.30
C LEU A 187 -10.63 3.05 11.68
N ALA A 188 -10.91 3.16 10.38
CA ALA A 188 -11.77 2.23 9.64
C ALA A 188 -11.22 0.81 9.67
N TYR A 189 -9.90 0.65 9.51
CA TYR A 189 -9.26 -0.65 9.64
C TYR A 189 -9.34 -1.19 11.07
N GLU A 190 -9.06 -0.35 12.08
CA GLU A 190 -9.13 -0.76 13.49
C GLU A 190 -10.53 -1.24 13.89
N LYS A 191 -11.58 -0.54 13.47
CA LYS A 191 -12.97 -0.85 13.89
C LYS A 191 -13.69 -1.86 13.00
N GLY A 192 -13.41 -1.85 11.69
CA GLY A 192 -14.17 -2.61 10.69
C GLY A 192 -13.32 -3.45 9.75
N GLY A 193 -12.01 -3.57 10.02
CA GLY A 193 -11.08 -4.35 9.23
C GLY A 193 -10.90 -3.86 7.79
N GLN A 194 -10.33 -4.73 6.96
CA GLN A 194 -10.00 -4.41 5.57
C GLN A 194 -11.22 -4.04 4.72
N THR A 195 -12.38 -4.63 4.99
CA THR A 195 -13.59 -4.38 4.19
C THR A 195 -14.07 -2.95 4.38
N MET A 196 -14.18 -2.49 5.63
CA MET A 196 -14.58 -1.12 5.92
C MET A 196 -13.54 -0.12 5.41
N GLN A 197 -12.25 -0.40 5.62
CA GLN A 197 -11.18 0.45 5.12
C GLN A 197 -11.20 0.56 3.59
N SER A 198 -11.29 -0.56 2.87
CA SER A 198 -11.30 -0.59 1.39
C SER A 198 -12.51 0.16 0.82
N ASN A 199 -13.69 0.01 1.43
CA ASN A 199 -14.89 0.77 1.07
C ASN A 199 -14.70 2.28 1.28
N LEU A 200 -14.04 2.68 2.36
CA LEU A 200 -13.74 4.09 2.61
C LEU A 200 -12.70 4.63 1.62
N VAL A 201 -11.64 3.88 1.33
CA VAL A 201 -10.65 4.25 0.29
C VAL A 201 -11.35 4.50 -1.05
N GLU A 202 -12.24 3.59 -1.46
CA GLU A 202 -13.00 3.69 -2.70
C GLU A 202 -13.87 4.97 -2.73
N LYS A 203 -14.58 5.26 -1.64
CA LYS A 203 -15.43 6.47 -1.53
C LYS A 203 -14.61 7.76 -1.59
N LEU A 204 -13.46 7.81 -0.91
CA LEU A 204 -12.56 8.96 -0.92
C LEU A 204 -11.97 9.19 -2.31
N PHE A 205 -11.49 8.13 -2.97
CA PHE A 205 -11.00 8.23 -4.34
C PHE A 205 -12.07 8.69 -5.31
N SER A 206 -13.23 8.03 -5.32
CA SER A 206 -14.33 8.39 -6.21
C SER A 206 -14.84 9.82 -5.93
N GLY A 207 -14.85 10.24 -4.67
CA GLY A 207 -15.17 11.62 -4.29
C GLY A 207 -14.21 12.64 -4.89
N TYR A 208 -12.91 12.44 -4.70
CA TYR A 208 -11.88 13.35 -5.17
C TYR A 208 -11.73 13.38 -6.68
N PHE A 209 -11.75 12.19 -7.29
CA PHE A 209 -11.39 12.01 -8.69
C PHE A 209 -12.58 12.01 -9.64
N GLU A 210 -13.80 11.76 -9.19
CA GLU A 210 -14.98 11.73 -10.09
C GLU A 210 -16.01 12.80 -9.73
N ARG A 211 -16.04 13.24 -8.46
CA ARG A 211 -17.00 14.23 -7.95
C ARG A 211 -16.37 15.53 -7.46
N GLU A 212 -15.08 15.71 -7.73
CA GLU A 212 -14.33 16.95 -7.41
C GLU A 212 -14.40 17.37 -5.94
N GLN A 213 -14.63 16.42 -5.03
CA GLN A 213 -14.67 16.65 -3.60
C GLN A 213 -13.26 16.84 -3.05
N ASP A 214 -13.16 17.42 -1.87
CA ASP A 214 -11.90 17.65 -1.19
C ASP A 214 -11.73 16.64 -0.04
N VAL A 215 -10.67 15.84 -0.12
CA VAL A 215 -10.39 14.75 0.82
C VAL A 215 -9.80 15.20 2.15
N GLY A 216 -9.56 16.49 2.36
CA GLY A 216 -9.34 17.04 3.70
C GLY A 216 -10.55 17.81 4.24
N ASP A 217 -11.68 17.82 3.52
CA ASP A 217 -12.88 18.50 3.95
C ASP A 217 -13.63 17.74 5.02
N ARG A 218 -13.87 18.37 6.18
CA ARG A 218 -14.50 17.67 7.30
C ARG A 218 -15.95 17.29 7.02
N ASP A 219 -16.68 18.07 6.23
CA ASP A 219 -18.07 17.73 5.86
C ASP A 219 -18.10 16.56 4.87
N PHE A 220 -17.25 16.58 3.84
CA PHE A 220 -17.12 15.42 2.95
C PHE A 220 -16.66 14.16 3.70
N LEU A 221 -15.64 14.27 4.53
CA LEU A 221 -15.07 13.18 5.32
C LEU A 221 -16.08 12.60 6.32
N SER A 222 -16.87 13.45 6.99
CA SER A 222 -17.92 13.00 7.91
C SER A 222 -18.98 12.18 7.18
N ALA A 223 -19.46 12.68 6.04
CA ALA A 223 -20.44 11.97 5.22
C ALA A 223 -19.90 10.60 4.76
N GLN A 224 -18.64 10.51 4.34
CA GLN A 224 -18.08 9.23 3.89
C GLN A 224 -17.87 8.23 5.04
N ALA A 225 -17.47 8.70 6.22
CA ALA A 225 -17.28 7.85 7.38
C ALA A 225 -18.60 7.23 7.87
N VAL A 226 -19.68 8.02 7.90
CA VAL A 226 -21.04 7.52 8.19
C VAL A 226 -21.50 6.53 7.12
N ALA A 227 -21.25 6.83 5.85
CA ALA A 227 -21.67 5.97 4.74
C ALA A 227 -21.00 4.59 4.72
N VAL A 228 -19.89 4.39 5.43
CA VAL A 228 -19.25 3.07 5.63
C VAL A 228 -19.54 2.46 6.99
N GLY A 229 -20.36 3.11 7.82
CA GLY A 229 -20.70 2.66 9.16
C GLY A 229 -19.59 2.85 10.20
N LEU A 230 -18.61 3.73 9.94
CA LEU A 230 -17.51 4.00 10.89
C LEU A 230 -17.98 4.80 12.11
N PHE A 231 -18.93 5.71 11.88
CA PHE A 231 -19.60 6.52 12.89
C PHE A 231 -21.11 6.47 12.68
N PRO A 232 -21.91 6.65 13.74
CA PRO A 232 -23.37 6.64 13.64
C PRO A 232 -23.93 7.91 12.97
N ASN A 233 -23.23 9.04 13.05
CA ASN A 233 -23.64 10.31 12.47
C ASN A 233 -22.43 11.22 12.15
N GLU A 234 -22.69 12.29 11.40
CA GLU A 234 -21.64 13.19 10.92
C GLU A 234 -21.04 14.04 12.05
N ASP A 235 -21.83 14.45 13.05
CA ASP A 235 -21.37 15.30 14.16
C ASP A 235 -20.34 14.59 15.03
N GLU A 236 -20.55 13.30 15.32
CA GLU A 236 -19.55 12.47 16.00
C GLU A 236 -18.27 12.33 15.18
N THR A 237 -18.39 12.21 13.86
CA THR A 237 -17.20 12.16 12.99
C THR A 237 -16.45 13.49 13.03
N LYS A 238 -17.15 14.63 12.94
CA LYS A 238 -16.54 15.97 12.98
C LYS A 238 -15.87 16.25 14.33
N SER A 239 -16.52 15.84 15.43
CA SER A 239 -15.93 15.90 16.78
C SER A 239 -14.65 15.08 16.86
N TRP A 240 -14.65 13.86 16.31
CA TRP A 240 -13.45 13.03 16.25
C TRP A 240 -12.34 13.65 15.37
N LEU A 241 -12.68 14.18 14.19
CA LEU A 241 -11.75 14.86 13.29
C LEU A 241 -11.12 16.11 13.92
N ALA A 242 -11.85 16.79 14.81
CA ALA A 242 -11.33 17.93 15.57
C ALA A 242 -10.32 17.54 16.67
N SER A 243 -10.25 16.26 17.05
CA SER A 243 -9.23 15.74 17.98
C SER A 243 -7.91 15.41 17.27
N ASP A 244 -6.92 14.94 18.03
CA ASP A 244 -5.64 14.43 17.50
C ASP A 244 -5.60 12.90 17.31
N ALA A 245 -6.73 12.21 17.50
CA ALA A 245 -6.80 10.76 17.38
C ALA A 245 -6.22 10.27 16.03
N LYS A 246 -5.40 9.21 16.06
CA LYS A 246 -4.70 8.63 14.90
C LYS A 246 -3.61 9.50 14.23
N ARG A 247 -3.36 10.75 14.66
CA ARG A 247 -2.28 11.58 14.07
C ARG A 247 -0.90 10.93 14.20
N LYS A 248 -0.59 10.37 15.39
CA LYS A 248 0.70 9.72 15.65
C LYS A 248 0.86 8.45 14.81
N GLU A 249 -0.18 7.65 14.69
CA GLU A 249 -0.21 6.43 13.89
C GLU A 249 -0.02 6.73 12.40
N VAL A 250 -0.66 7.79 11.89
CA VAL A 250 -0.46 8.24 10.52
C VAL A 250 0.99 8.67 10.29
N GLN A 251 1.56 9.47 11.19
CA GLN A 251 2.97 9.87 11.13
C GLN A 251 3.92 8.67 11.14
N GLN A 252 3.66 7.68 12.00
CA GLN A 252 4.45 6.45 12.06
C GLN A 252 4.34 5.62 10.78
N GLY A 253 3.14 5.54 10.17
CA GLY A 253 2.93 4.86 8.89
C GLY A 253 3.74 5.51 7.75
N ILE A 254 3.75 6.84 7.69
CA ILE A 254 4.55 7.60 6.71
C ILE A 254 6.05 7.33 6.90
N MET A 255 6.53 7.39 8.15
CA MET A 255 7.93 7.11 8.48
C MET A 255 8.32 5.66 8.16
N LYS A 256 7.41 4.71 8.37
CA LYS A 256 7.63 3.30 7.99
C LYS A 256 7.80 3.15 6.48
N ALA A 257 6.94 3.77 5.67
CA ALA A 257 7.07 3.73 4.22
C ALA A 257 8.43 4.33 3.75
N GLN A 258 8.83 5.46 4.34
CA GLN A 258 10.14 6.08 4.07
C GLN A 258 11.30 5.17 4.48
N ALA A 259 11.24 4.54 5.64
CA ALA A 259 12.26 3.60 6.12
C ALA A 259 12.38 2.35 5.24
N MET A 260 11.29 1.97 4.55
CA MET A 260 11.28 0.91 3.53
C MET A 260 11.84 1.38 2.17
N GLY A 261 12.28 2.63 2.05
CA GLY A 261 12.79 3.21 0.79
C GLY A 261 11.70 3.53 -0.23
N ILE A 262 10.44 3.60 0.18
CA ILE A 262 9.31 3.89 -0.70
C ILE A 262 9.26 5.40 -0.95
N SER A 263 9.57 5.81 -2.18
CA SER A 263 9.61 7.22 -2.60
C SER A 263 8.44 7.62 -3.50
N GLY A 264 7.51 6.69 -3.78
CA GLY A 264 6.37 6.93 -4.66
C GLY A 264 5.26 5.89 -4.46
N VAL A 265 4.04 6.26 -4.83
CA VAL A 265 2.83 5.46 -4.64
C VAL A 265 1.99 5.39 -5.93
N PRO A 266 1.21 4.32 -6.16
CA PRO A 266 1.02 3.17 -5.26
C PRO A 266 2.25 2.26 -5.23
N PHE A 267 2.46 1.63 -4.10
CA PHE A 267 3.47 0.59 -3.91
C PHE A 267 2.78 -0.57 -3.20
N PHE A 268 3.10 -1.82 -3.54
CA PHE A 268 2.45 -2.98 -2.95
C PHE A 268 3.51 -3.93 -2.44
N VAL A 269 3.49 -4.24 -1.14
CA VAL A 269 4.39 -5.23 -0.53
C VAL A 269 3.62 -6.48 -0.15
N PHE A 270 4.09 -7.63 -0.61
CA PHE A 270 3.46 -8.94 -0.43
C PHE A 270 4.28 -9.77 0.54
N ASN A 271 3.71 -10.12 1.70
CA ASN A 271 4.33 -10.94 2.75
C ASN A 271 5.78 -10.50 3.11
N ASN A 272 6.09 -9.20 2.99
CA ASN A 272 7.44 -8.63 3.16
C ASN A 272 8.53 -9.33 2.32
N LYS A 273 8.16 -9.92 1.18
CA LYS A 273 9.06 -10.72 0.32
C LYS A 273 9.13 -10.20 -1.11
N PHE A 274 8.01 -9.75 -1.65
CA PHE A 274 7.92 -9.21 -3.01
C PHE A 274 7.32 -7.81 -2.97
N ALA A 275 7.68 -7.00 -3.96
CA ALA A 275 7.08 -5.70 -4.14
C ALA A 275 6.76 -5.42 -5.62
N ILE A 276 5.65 -4.72 -5.82
CA ILE A 276 5.26 -4.09 -7.09
C ILE A 276 5.25 -2.58 -6.87
N SER A 277 5.93 -1.84 -7.75
CA SER A 277 5.94 -0.38 -7.74
C SER A 277 5.05 0.14 -8.85
N GLY A 278 4.01 0.91 -8.52
CA GLY A 278 3.08 1.51 -9.48
C GLY A 278 1.82 0.69 -9.75
N ALA A 279 0.96 1.24 -10.60
CA ALA A 279 -0.34 0.67 -10.97
C ALA A 279 -0.22 -0.32 -12.16
N GLU A 280 0.53 -1.39 -11.94
CA GLU A 280 0.79 -2.46 -12.92
C GLU A 280 -0.47 -3.25 -13.30
N GLU A 281 -0.41 -4.03 -14.38
CA GLU A 281 -1.56 -4.82 -14.85
C GLU A 281 -1.95 -5.95 -13.88
N PRO A 282 -3.25 -6.31 -13.77
CA PRO A 282 -3.73 -7.35 -12.85
C PRO A 282 -2.98 -8.68 -12.97
N GLU A 283 -2.56 -9.06 -14.17
CA GLU A 283 -1.82 -10.29 -14.42
C GLU A 283 -0.48 -10.33 -13.69
N LEU A 284 0.19 -9.19 -13.51
CA LEU A 284 1.44 -9.13 -12.74
C LEU A 284 1.19 -9.38 -11.26
N PHE A 285 0.12 -8.81 -10.71
CA PHE A 285 -0.29 -9.09 -9.33
C PHE A 285 -0.56 -10.58 -9.13
N VAL A 286 -1.32 -11.20 -10.05
CA VAL A 286 -1.61 -12.65 -9.98
C VAL A 286 -0.33 -13.49 -10.02
N GLN A 287 0.63 -13.17 -10.90
CA GLN A 287 1.94 -13.84 -10.92
C GLN A 287 2.69 -13.70 -9.59
N VAL A 288 2.58 -12.55 -8.92
CA VAL A 288 3.18 -12.35 -7.59
C VAL A 288 2.45 -13.16 -6.53
N PHE A 289 1.11 -13.24 -6.58
CA PHE A 289 0.33 -14.07 -5.67
C PHE A 289 0.75 -15.54 -5.79
N GLU A 290 0.81 -16.07 -7.01
CA GLU A 290 1.27 -17.43 -7.33
C GLU A 290 2.68 -17.69 -6.75
N ARG A 291 3.62 -16.74 -6.91
CA ARG A 291 4.97 -16.87 -6.35
C ARG A 291 5.02 -16.81 -4.83
N VAL A 292 4.21 -15.97 -4.19
CA VAL A 292 4.18 -15.85 -2.73
C VAL A 292 3.61 -17.11 -2.11
N CYS A 293 2.57 -17.67 -2.74
CA CYS A 293 1.88 -18.88 -2.32
C CYS A 293 2.62 -20.19 -2.71
N GLY A 294 3.88 -20.11 -3.14
CA GLY A 294 4.66 -21.28 -3.55
C GLY A 294 4.12 -22.03 -4.79
N GLN A 295 3.09 -21.52 -5.45
CA GLN A 295 2.51 -22.03 -6.68
C GLN A 295 3.27 -21.45 -7.88
N ALA A 296 4.58 -21.63 -7.94
CA ALA A 296 5.29 -21.33 -9.18
C ALA A 296 4.83 -22.32 -10.26
N ALA A 297 4.31 -21.81 -11.37
CA ALA A 297 4.02 -22.61 -12.56
C ALA A 297 5.23 -23.49 -12.89
N ALA A 298 4.98 -24.81 -12.97
CA ALA A 298 5.95 -25.83 -13.35
C ALA A 298 6.48 -25.62 -14.77
#